data_AF-A0A256Z3W7-F1
#
_entry.id   AF-A0A256Z3W7-F1
#
_cell.length_a   1.000
_cell.length_b   1.000
_cell.length_c   1.000
_cell.angle_alpha   90.00
_cell.angle_beta   90.00
_cell.angle_gamma   90.00
#
_symmetry.space_group_name_H-M   'P 1'
#
loop_
_entity.id
_entity.type
_entity.pdbx_description
1 polymer ?
#
loop_
_entity_poly.entity_id
_entity_poly.type
_entity_poly.pdbx_seq_one_letter_code
_entity_poly.pdbx_strand_id
1 'polypeptide(L)' 'MSITVGAGYLKTSVISFKIDITTLRKIERLVNSGYFRSKSEFIREAILYKLAKDGLLKTE' A
#
# COMPACT_ATOMS: atom_id res chain seq x y z
N MET A 1 24.02 7.22 7.82
CA MET A 1 23.54 8.22 8.80
C MET A 1 22.09 7.89 9.08
N SER A 2 21.78 7.30 10.23
CA SER A 2 20.41 6.97 10.63
C SER A 2 19.95 7.98 11.68
N ILE A 3 18.81 8.61 11.45
CA ILE A 3 18.16 9.47 12.43
C ILE A 3 16.92 8.74 12.93
N THR A 4 16.82 8.60 14.25
CA THR A 4 15.62 8.11 14.94
C THR A 4 15.20 9.12 16.00
N VAL A 5 13.98 9.63 15.88
CA VAL A 5 13.18 10.37 16.88
C VAL A 5 11.73 10.22 16.40
N GLY A 6 10.65 9.94 17.13
CA GLY A 6 10.30 9.66 18.52
C GLY A 6 8.76 9.62 18.54
N ALA A 7 8.14 8.80 19.41
CA ALA A 7 6.69 8.59 19.58
C ALA A 7 5.92 7.99 18.37
N GLY A 8 5.60 6.69 18.46
CA GLY A 8 4.70 5.99 17.53
C GLY A 8 5.39 5.39 16.32
N TYR A 9 6.26 4.39 16.51
CA TYR A 9 6.80 3.62 15.41
C TYR A 9 5.69 2.78 14.77
N LEU A 10 4.95 3.34 13.81
CA LEU A 10 4.27 2.54 12.79
C LEU A 10 5.37 1.73 12.11
N LYS A 11 5.55 0.49 12.58
CA LYS A 11 6.58 -0.43 12.13
C LYS A 11 6.32 -0.73 10.66
N THR A 12 6.91 0.08 9.79
CA THR A 12 6.70 -0.01 8.35
C THR A 12 7.37 -1.29 7.89
N SER A 13 6.55 -2.30 7.63
CA SER A 13 7.00 -3.60 7.15
C SER A 13 6.99 -3.59 5.63
N VAL A 14 8.10 -3.97 5.01
CA VAL A 14 8.21 -4.10 3.56
C VAL A 14 7.98 -5.55 3.18
N ILE A 15 6.98 -5.81 2.35
CA ILE A 15 6.70 -7.13 1.80
C ILE A 15 6.95 -7.12 0.30
N SER A 16 7.50 -8.22 -0.21
CA SER A 16 7.65 -8.47 -1.65
C SER A 16 6.80 -9.66 -2.03
N PHE A 17 6.06 -9.55 -3.14
CA PHE A 17 5.19 -10.62 -3.63
C PHE A 17 5.21 -10.64 -5.16
N LYS A 18 4.86 -11.79 -5.73
CA LYS A 18 4.74 -11.96 -7.18
C LYS A 18 3.32 -11.61 -7.60
N ILE A 19 3.18 -10.88 -8.70
CA ILE A 19 1.89 -10.62 -9.36
C ILE A 19 2.02 -10.86 -10.85
N ASP A 20 0.88 -11.09 -11.49
CA ASP A 20 0.80 -11.14 -12.94
C ASP A 20 1.22 -9.81 -13.60
N ILE A 21 1.94 -9.91 -14.71
CA ILE A 21 2.51 -8.75 -15.43
C ILE A 21 1.42 -7.84 -16.01
N THR A 22 0.27 -8.37 -16.40
CA THR A 22 -0.82 -7.54 -16.93
C THR A 22 -1.45 -6.70 -15.82
N THR A 23 -1.57 -7.27 -14.62
CA THR A 23 -2.03 -6.54 -13.42
C THR A 23 -1.02 -5.46 -13.05
N LEU A 24 0.28 -5.78 -13.02
CA LEU A 24 1.33 -4.78 -12.75
C LEU A 24 1.24 -3.59 -13.70
N ARG A 25 1.09 -3.85 -15.02
CA ARG A 25 0.96 -2.78 -16.03
C ARG A 25 -0.27 -1.90 -15.83
N LYS A 26 -1.40 -2.47 -15.39
CA LYS A 26 -2.61 -1.69 -15.08
C LYS A 26 -2.36 -0.77 -13.88
N ILE A 27 -1.70 -1.28 -12.83
CA ILE A 27 -1.33 -0.48 -11.66
C ILE A 27 -0.38 0.66 -12.06
N GLU A 28 0.64 0.36 -12.87
CA GLU A 28 1.59 1.36 -13.35
C GLU A 28 0.93 2.48 -14.16
N ARG A 29 -0.06 2.15 -15.00
CA ARG A 29 -0.84 3.17 -15.72
C ARG A 29 -1.57 4.11 -14.76
N LEU A 30 -2.18 3.59 -13.70
CA LEU A 30 -2.90 4.41 -12.71
C LEU A 30 -1.95 5.33 -11.92
N VAL A 31 -0.79 4.81 -11.53
CA VAL A 31 0.26 5.59 -10.88
C VAL A 31 0.78 6.68 -11.82
N ASN A 32 1.11 6.33 -13.06
CA ASN A 32 1.62 7.28 -14.05
C ASN A 32 0.59 8.34 -14.47
N SER A 33 -0.71 8.04 -14.37
CA SER A 33 -1.79 8.99 -14.64
C SER A 33 -2.07 9.92 -13.45
N GLY A 34 -1.33 9.78 -12.34
CA GLY A 34 -1.43 10.67 -11.17
C GLY A 34 -2.54 10.32 -10.18
N TYR A 35 -3.26 9.20 -10.37
CA TYR A 35 -4.28 8.77 -9.41
C TYR A 35 -3.68 8.32 -8.06
N PHE A 36 -2.44 7.83 -8.08
CA PHE A 36 -1.70 7.39 -6.91
C PHE A 36 -0.24 7.85 -7.02
N ARG A 37 0.38 8.21 -5.89
CA ARG A 37 1.78 8.69 -5.83
C ARG A 37 2.78 7.55 -6.00
N SER A 38 2.41 6.32 -5.64
CA SER A 38 3.29 5.15 -5.79
C SER A 38 2.53 3.83 -5.92
N LYS A 39 3.22 2.78 -6.42
CA LYS A 39 2.70 1.41 -6.45
C LYS A 39 2.35 0.90 -5.05
N SER A 40 3.18 1.20 -4.05
CA SER A 40 2.97 0.78 -2.67
C SER A 40 1.75 1.44 -2.04
N GLU A 41 1.47 2.71 -2.38
CA GLU A 41 0.25 3.41 -1.95
C GLU A 41 -0.99 2.77 -2.56
N PHE A 42 -0.99 2.51 -3.86
CA PHE A 42 -2.09 1.80 -4.53
C PHE A 42 -2.41 0.46 -3.83
N ILE A 43 -1.38 -0.35 -3.56
CA ILE A 43 -1.56 -1.65 -2.90
C ILE A 43 -2.09 -1.48 -1.48
N ARG A 44 -1.62 -0.47 -0.73
CA ARG A 44 -2.10 -0.19 0.62
C ARG A 44 -3.59 0.15 0.63
N GLU A 45 -4.02 1.05 -0.25
CA GLU A 45 -5.44 1.43 -0.38
C GLU A 45 -6.30 0.24 -0.81
N ALA A 46 -5.82 -0.58 -1.74
CA ALA A 46 -6.53 -1.78 -2.17
C ALA A 46 -6.71 -2.80 -1.03
N ILE A 47 -5.68 -3.00 -0.21
CA ILE A 47 -5.75 -3.88 0.96
C ILE A 47 -6.71 -3.32 2.01
N LEU A 48 -6.61 -2.02 2.33
CA LEU A 48 -7.52 -1.36 3.28
C LEU A 48 -8.97 -1.47 2.82
N TYR A 49 -9.24 -1.16 1.55
CA TYR A 49 -10.57 -1.31 0.97
C TYR A 49 -11.12 -2.74 1.11
N LYS A 50 -10.27 -3.74 0.82
CA LYS A 50 -10.67 -5.16 0.95
C LYS A 50 -10.95 -5.53 2.40
N LEU A 51 -10.09 -5.13 3.34
CA LEU A 51 -10.28 -5.40 4.77
C LEU A 51 -11.54 -4.70 5.32
N ALA A 52 -11.84 -3.49 4.86
CA ALA A 52 -13.05 -2.76 5.24
C ALA A 52 -14.29 -3.51 4.75
N LYS A 53 -14.28 -3.93 3.48
CA LYS A 53 -15.36 -4.68 2.86
C LYS A 53 -15.61 -6.03 3.57
N ASP A 54 -14.54 -6.67 4.06
CA ASP A 54 -14.63 -7.93 4.77
C ASP A 54 -14.98 -7.76 6.27
N GLY A 55 -15.17 -6.54 6.75
CA GLY A 55 -15.49 -6.25 8.15
C GLY A 55 -14.31 -6.47 9.11
N LEU A 56 -13.08 -6.56 8.58
CA LEU A 56 -11.87 -6.86 9.33
C LEU A 56 -11.12 -5.60 9.78
N LEU A 57 -11.47 -4.43 9.25
CA LEU A 57 -11.04 -3.14 9.81
C LEU A 57 -11.90 -2.83 11.03
N LYS A 58 -11.44 -3.27 12.21
CA LYS A 58 -11.94 -2.75 13.47
C LYS A 58 -11.37 -1.34 13.65
N THR A 59 -12.24 -0.36 13.55
CA THR A 59 -12.01 0.96 14.13
C THR A 59 -12.05 0.75 15.65
N GLU A 60 -10.89 0.71 16.29
CA GLU A 60 -10.81 0.97 17.73
C GLU A 60 -11.07 2.44 18.01
#